data_AF-A0A5N6AHL3-F1
#
_entry.id   AF-A0A5N6AHL3-F1
#
_cell.length_a   1.000
_cell.length_b   1.000
_cell.length_c   1.000
_cell.angle_alpha   90.00
_cell.angle_beta   90.00
_cell.angle_gamma   90.00
#
_symmetry.space_group_name_H-M   'P 1'
#
loop_
_entity.id
_entity.type
_entity.pdbx_description
1 polymer ?
#
loop_
_entity_poly.entity_id
_entity_poly.type
_entity_poly.pdbx_seq_one_letter_code
_entity_poly.pdbx_strand_id
1 'polypeptide(L)'
;MDDEALLLVIAVAATALVALVLGAALRGRLATRARRRQQNFFGLPDNSECLLVVGRDTTADGAVGRNDVLALLELAAVIRNCGATAQLISGETAQQGFGERTEFCLGGPVANRRTAAHLSSLLPGVLVNTDAEGPDRWALHIGSERYRLDPGVAEYVLLARLTAGEGDRPVFLACGQRSVTNQAATRYLARHHARLARKHGSSGTFCLLLKVVNSQAYGADVVELVADVTKAATTRPPGLTTSKEL
;
A
#
# COMPACT_ATOMS: atom_id res chain seq x y z
N MET A 1 -27.17 31.62 -52.10
CA MET A 1 -26.47 32.02 -50.86
C MET A 1 -26.93 31.21 -49.66
N ASP A 2 -28.22 30.88 -49.53
CA ASP A 2 -28.72 30.10 -48.38
C ASP A 2 -28.29 28.63 -48.38
N ASP A 3 -28.18 27.99 -49.55
CA ASP A 3 -27.76 26.57 -49.65
C ASP A 3 -26.29 26.34 -49.25
N GLU A 4 -25.38 27.26 -49.61
CA GLU A 4 -23.97 27.17 -49.20
C GLU A 4 -23.81 27.37 -47.69
N ALA A 5 -24.57 28.30 -47.11
CA ALA A 5 -24.58 28.51 -45.66
C ALA A 5 -25.13 27.28 -44.93
N LEU A 6 -26.20 26.67 -45.45
CA LEU A 6 -26.78 25.43 -44.90
C LEU A 6 -25.78 24.27 -44.98
N LEU A 7 -25.11 24.07 -46.12
CA LEU A 7 -24.08 23.05 -46.30
C LEU A 7 -22.89 23.25 -45.35
N LEU A 8 -22.45 24.49 -45.16
CA LEU A 8 -21.39 24.83 -44.22
C LEU A 8 -21.79 24.49 -42.77
N VAL A 9 -23.00 24.87 -42.35
CA VAL A 9 -23.53 24.56 -41.02
C VAL A 9 -23.60 23.05 -40.79
N ILE A 10 -24.10 22.29 -41.77
CA ILE A 10 -24.16 20.82 -41.70
C ILE A 10 -22.76 20.23 -41.58
N ALA A 11 -21.80 20.69 -42.39
CA ALA A 11 -20.43 20.19 -42.34
C ALA A 11 -19.75 20.46 -40.98
N VAL A 12 -19.94 21.65 -40.42
CA VAL A 12 -19.43 22.01 -39.09
C VAL A 12 -20.09 21.17 -38.00
N ALA A 13 -21.42 21.02 -38.03
CA ALA A 13 -22.14 20.20 -37.06
C ALA A 13 -21.73 18.72 -37.12
N ALA A 14 -21.60 18.17 -38.32
CA ALA A 14 -21.12 16.80 -38.54
C ALA A 14 -19.69 16.61 -38.01
N THR A 15 -18.80 17.57 -38.28
CA THR A 15 -17.41 17.53 -37.80
C THR A 15 -17.35 17.60 -36.28
N ALA A 16 -18.16 18.47 -35.65
CA ALA A 16 -18.25 18.59 -34.20
C ALA A 16 -18.76 17.30 -33.55
N LEU A 17 -19.78 16.66 -34.14
CA LEU A 17 -20.31 15.37 -33.68
C LEU A 17 -19.25 14.27 -33.76
N VAL A 18 -18.54 14.18 -34.89
CA VAL A 18 -17.46 13.20 -35.08
C VAL A 18 -16.35 13.42 -34.06
N ALA A 19 -15.93 14.68 -33.84
CA ALA A 19 -14.91 15.01 -32.84
C ALA A 19 -15.35 14.66 -31.41
N LEU A 20 -16.63 14.88 -31.06
CA LEU A 20 -17.19 14.52 -29.77
C LEU A 20 -17.16 13.00 -29.55
N VAL A 21 -17.61 12.23 -30.55
CA VAL A 21 -17.64 10.76 -30.50
C VAL A 21 -16.24 10.19 -30.40
N LEU A 22 -15.30 10.65 -31.23
CA LEU A 22 -13.90 10.23 -31.19
C LEU A 22 -13.24 10.62 -29.86
N GLY A 23 -13.51 11.82 -29.35
CA GLY A 23 -13.02 12.29 -28.06
C GLY A 23 -13.52 11.43 -26.90
N ALA A 24 -14.81 11.09 -26.87
CA ALA A 24 -15.39 10.21 -25.87
C ALA A 24 -14.80 8.79 -25.95
N ALA A 25 -14.66 8.23 -27.17
CA ALA A 25 -14.06 6.92 -27.38
C ALA A 25 -12.59 6.86 -26.93
N LEU A 26 -11.80 7.89 -27.25
CA LEU A 26 -10.40 7.99 -26.83
C LEU A 26 -10.30 8.09 -25.31
N ARG A 27 -11.08 8.97 -24.67
CA ARG A 27 -11.11 9.10 -23.19
C ARG A 27 -11.52 7.79 -22.54
N GLY A 28 -12.54 7.09 -23.06
CA GLY A 28 -12.98 5.79 -22.55
C GLY A 28 -11.89 4.73 -22.63
N ARG A 29 -11.15 4.67 -23.75
CA ARG A 29 -10.00 3.75 -23.91
C ARG A 29 -8.87 4.07 -22.94
N LEU A 30 -8.54 5.34 -22.76
CA LEU A 30 -7.51 5.77 -21.80
C LEU A 30 -7.89 5.46 -20.36
N ALA A 31 -9.14 5.73 -19.97
CA ALA A 31 -9.68 5.40 -18.66
C ALA A 31 -9.65 3.89 -18.40
N THR A 32 -10.08 3.08 -19.37
CA THR A 32 -10.03 1.62 -19.28
C THR A 32 -8.61 1.10 -19.14
N ARG A 33 -7.65 1.67 -19.90
CA ARG A 33 -6.24 1.28 -19.82
C ARG A 33 -5.62 1.68 -18.48
N ALA A 34 -5.94 2.86 -17.97
CA ALA A 34 -5.49 3.32 -16.65
C ALA A 34 -6.04 2.41 -15.55
N ARG A 35 -7.34 2.10 -15.59
CA ARG A 35 -7.99 1.18 -14.67
C ARG A 35 -7.34 -0.20 -14.70
N ARG A 36 -7.14 -0.80 -15.87
CA ARG A 36 -6.46 -2.11 -16.01
C ARG A 36 -5.04 -2.11 -15.42
N ARG A 37 -4.28 -1.03 -15.61
CA ARG A 37 -2.94 -0.90 -15.02
C ARG A 37 -3.01 -0.86 -13.48
N GLN A 38 -3.98 -0.14 -12.94
CA GLN A 38 -4.22 -0.07 -11.51
C GLN A 38 -4.65 -1.44 -10.96
N GLN A 39 -5.61 -2.11 -11.61
CA GLN A 39 -6.06 -3.46 -11.27
C GLN A 39 -4.89 -4.45 -11.25
N ASN A 40 -4.04 -4.44 -12.28
CA ASN A 40 -2.88 -5.34 -12.35
C ASN A 40 -1.86 -5.06 -11.23
N PHE A 41 -1.57 -3.79 -10.93
CA PHE A 41 -0.61 -3.45 -9.88
C PHE A 41 -1.10 -3.91 -8.50
N PHE A 42 -2.38 -3.66 -8.19
CA PHE A 42 -2.98 -4.05 -6.91
C PHE A 42 -3.44 -5.51 -6.86
N GLY A 43 -3.40 -6.25 -7.98
CA GLY A 43 -3.99 -7.60 -8.06
C GLY A 43 -5.51 -7.61 -7.84
N LEU A 44 -6.19 -6.55 -8.26
CA LEU A 44 -7.63 -6.33 -8.06
C LEU A 44 -8.38 -6.31 -9.41
N PRO A 45 -8.60 -7.46 -10.08
CA PRO A 45 -9.47 -7.53 -11.25
C PRO A 45 -10.91 -7.13 -10.89
N ASP A 46 -11.68 -6.81 -11.92
CA ASP A 46 -13.07 -6.36 -11.77
C ASP A 46 -13.92 -7.38 -11.00
N ASN A 47 -14.77 -6.90 -10.08
CA ASN A 47 -15.63 -7.70 -9.20
C ASN A 47 -14.88 -8.69 -8.29
N SER A 48 -13.59 -8.46 -8.00
CA SER A 48 -12.86 -9.27 -7.03
C SER A 48 -13.04 -8.78 -5.60
N GLU A 49 -12.82 -9.68 -4.64
CA GLU A 49 -12.75 -9.36 -3.22
C GLU A 49 -11.30 -9.23 -2.76
N CYS A 50 -11.06 -8.33 -1.80
CA CYS A 50 -9.79 -8.18 -1.12
C CYS A 50 -9.96 -8.02 0.38
N LEU A 51 -8.88 -8.23 1.13
CA LEU A 51 -8.87 -8.16 2.59
C LEU A 51 -8.19 -6.87 3.05
N LEU A 52 -8.86 -6.12 3.90
CA LEU A 52 -8.27 -5.03 4.68
C LEU A 52 -8.02 -5.56 6.09
N VAL A 53 -6.76 -5.71 6.46
CA VAL A 53 -6.35 -6.29 7.74
C VAL A 53 -5.76 -5.19 8.59
N VAL A 54 -6.41 -4.84 9.69
CA VAL A 54 -6.00 -3.73 10.56
C VAL A 54 -5.71 -4.23 11.95
N GLY A 55 -4.56 -3.81 12.47
CA GLY A 55 -4.19 -4.04 13.86
C GLY A 55 -5.05 -3.22 14.81
N ARG A 56 -5.24 -3.74 16.02
CA ARG A 56 -5.91 -3.02 17.10
C ARG A 56 -4.88 -2.35 18.00
N ASP A 57 -5.21 -1.16 18.49
CA ASP A 57 -4.37 -0.49 19.47
C ASP A 57 -4.38 -1.31 20.77
N THR A 58 -3.18 -1.70 21.23
CA THR A 58 -3.02 -2.49 22.46
C THR A 58 -3.22 -1.66 23.72
N THR A 59 -3.28 -0.33 23.60
CA THR A 59 -3.45 0.61 24.73
C THR A 59 -4.88 1.14 24.87
N ALA A 60 -5.69 1.09 23.80
CA ALA A 60 -7.03 1.69 23.75
C ALA A 60 -8.14 0.65 23.57
N ASP A 61 -8.15 -0.39 24.41
CA ASP A 61 -9.23 -1.40 24.51
C ASP A 61 -9.63 -2.03 23.15
N GLY A 62 -8.64 -2.26 22.28
CA GLY A 62 -8.85 -2.86 20.97
C GLY A 62 -9.41 -1.91 19.90
N ALA A 63 -9.44 -0.60 20.14
CA ALA A 63 -9.88 0.39 19.16
C ALA A 63 -8.90 0.51 17.98
N VAL A 64 -9.44 0.92 16.82
CA VAL A 64 -8.64 1.26 15.64
C VAL A 64 -8.20 2.71 15.76
N GLY A 65 -6.89 2.97 15.63
CA GLY A 65 -6.35 4.33 15.69
C GLY A 65 -6.97 5.23 14.61
N ARG A 66 -7.17 6.52 14.94
CA ARG A 66 -7.73 7.51 14.00
C ARG A 66 -7.04 7.50 12.63
N ASN A 67 -5.71 7.41 12.62
CA ASN A 67 -4.96 7.46 11.37
C ASN A 67 -5.06 6.14 10.58
N ASP A 68 -5.24 5.00 11.24
CA ASP A 68 -5.54 3.72 10.57
C ASP A 68 -6.93 3.73 9.93
N VAL A 69 -7.92 4.40 10.54
CA VAL A 69 -9.23 4.65 9.88
C VAL A 69 -9.07 5.50 8.62
N LEU A 70 -8.26 6.55 8.67
CA LEU A 70 -7.98 7.37 7.49
C LEU A 70 -7.27 6.57 6.40
N ALA A 71 -6.31 5.71 6.78
CA ALA A 71 -5.66 4.78 5.86
C ALA A 71 -6.67 3.83 5.20
N LEU A 72 -7.60 3.27 5.97
CA LEU A 72 -8.68 2.43 5.45
C LEU A 72 -9.56 3.15 4.43
N LEU A 73 -9.92 4.41 4.68
CA LEU A 73 -10.72 5.20 3.74
C LEU A 73 -9.98 5.47 2.43
N GLU A 74 -8.67 5.75 2.52
CA GLU A 74 -7.81 5.93 1.33
C GLU A 74 -7.70 4.63 0.52
N LEU A 75 -7.49 3.48 1.17
CA LEU A 75 -7.49 2.17 0.50
C LEU A 75 -8.85 1.83 -0.11
N ALA A 76 -9.95 2.10 0.60
CA ALA A 76 -11.29 1.84 0.09
C ALA A 76 -11.57 2.63 -1.20
N ALA A 77 -11.05 3.85 -1.32
CA ALA A 77 -11.14 4.61 -2.58
C ALA A 77 -10.34 3.94 -3.71
N VAL A 78 -9.12 3.47 -3.44
CA VAL A 78 -8.30 2.74 -4.42
C VAL A 78 -8.98 1.45 -4.87
N ILE A 79 -9.53 0.68 -3.93
CA ILE A 79 -10.21 -0.61 -4.18
C ILE A 79 -11.46 -0.38 -5.04
N ARG A 80 -12.28 0.62 -4.71
CA ARG A 80 -13.45 0.98 -5.52
C ARG A 80 -13.08 1.44 -6.93
N ASN A 81 -11.99 2.18 -7.10
CA ASN A 81 -11.50 2.58 -8.42
C ASN A 81 -11.07 1.38 -9.29
N CYS A 82 -10.67 0.27 -8.68
CA CYS A 82 -10.44 -1.00 -9.36
C CYS A 82 -11.74 -1.75 -9.70
N GLY A 83 -12.87 -1.41 -9.07
CA GLY A 83 -14.13 -2.16 -9.11
C GLY A 83 -14.10 -3.44 -8.28
N ALA A 84 -13.30 -3.45 -7.21
CA ALA A 84 -13.23 -4.54 -6.25
C ALA A 84 -13.98 -4.17 -4.95
N THR A 85 -14.26 -5.16 -4.13
CA THR A 85 -14.87 -5.01 -2.79
C THR A 85 -13.85 -5.34 -1.71
N ALA A 86 -14.00 -4.73 -0.53
CA ALA A 86 -13.11 -4.89 0.60
C ALA A 86 -13.83 -5.54 1.77
N GLN A 87 -13.23 -6.57 2.35
CA GLN A 87 -13.65 -7.15 3.63
C GLN A 87 -12.68 -6.70 4.72
N LEU A 88 -13.19 -6.01 5.73
CA LEU A 88 -12.39 -5.61 6.90
C LEU A 88 -12.29 -6.77 7.88
N ILE A 89 -11.06 -7.13 8.25
CA ILE A 89 -10.75 -8.21 9.18
C ILE A 89 -9.83 -7.68 10.28
N SER A 90 -10.05 -8.16 11.51
CA SER A 90 -9.14 -7.91 12.62
C SER A 90 -7.83 -8.66 12.43
N GLY A 91 -6.70 -8.00 12.68
CA GLY A 91 -5.37 -8.62 12.65
C GLY A 91 -5.17 -9.83 13.58
N GLU A 92 -6.13 -10.12 14.48
CA GLU A 92 -6.13 -11.28 15.38
C GLU A 92 -6.83 -12.52 14.81
N THR A 93 -7.69 -12.36 13.79
CA THR A 93 -8.45 -13.48 13.23
C THR A 93 -7.54 -14.36 12.38
N ALA A 94 -7.33 -15.60 12.80
CA ALA A 94 -6.63 -16.61 12.03
C ALA A 94 -7.51 -17.09 10.86
N GLN A 95 -7.52 -16.36 9.75
CA GLN A 95 -8.06 -16.87 8.49
C GLN A 95 -6.93 -17.47 7.64
N GLN A 96 -7.15 -18.71 7.18
CA GLN A 96 -6.35 -19.37 6.15
C GLN A 96 -6.68 -18.75 4.77
N GLY A 97 -5.72 -18.75 3.83
CA GLY A 97 -5.92 -18.26 2.46
C GLY A 97 -4.89 -17.23 1.97
N PHE A 98 -3.62 -17.39 2.35
CA PHE A 98 -2.53 -16.55 1.86
C PHE A 98 -2.37 -16.71 0.34
N GLY A 99 -2.41 -15.59 -0.40
CA GLY A 99 -2.27 -15.58 -1.86
C GLY A 99 -3.56 -15.90 -2.64
N GLU A 100 -4.68 -16.18 -1.97
CA GLU A 100 -5.98 -16.37 -2.64
C GLU A 100 -6.63 -15.04 -3.03
N ARG A 101 -6.39 -14.00 -2.22
CA ARG A 101 -6.95 -12.64 -2.37
C ARG A 101 -5.86 -11.62 -2.12
N THR A 102 -5.98 -10.45 -2.75
CA THR A 102 -5.12 -9.32 -2.40
C THR A 102 -5.39 -8.93 -0.94
N GLU A 103 -4.33 -8.69 -0.18
CA GLU A 103 -4.41 -8.25 1.21
C GLU A 103 -3.76 -6.88 1.37
N PHE A 104 -4.32 -6.03 2.23
CA PHE A 104 -3.68 -4.83 2.71
C PHE A 104 -3.56 -4.93 4.24
N CYS A 105 -2.35 -5.14 4.73
CA CYS A 105 -2.05 -5.27 6.15
C CYS A 105 -1.52 -3.94 6.71
N LEU A 106 -2.24 -3.38 7.67
CA LEU A 106 -1.89 -2.13 8.36
C LEU A 106 -1.52 -2.41 9.82
N GLY A 107 -0.44 -1.79 10.28
CA GLY A 107 0.01 -1.86 11.66
C GLY A 107 1.20 -2.78 11.88
N GLY A 108 1.93 -2.52 12.96
CA GLY A 108 3.11 -3.28 13.37
C GLY A 108 2.78 -4.70 13.86
N PRO A 109 3.80 -5.55 14.03
CA PRO A 109 3.64 -6.98 14.34
C PRO A 109 2.96 -7.27 15.68
N VAL A 110 3.01 -6.34 16.65
CA VAL A 110 2.33 -6.51 17.95
C VAL A 110 0.83 -6.25 17.83
N ALA A 111 0.44 -5.20 17.09
CA ALA A 111 -0.96 -4.83 16.90
C ALA A 111 -1.67 -5.73 15.86
N ASN A 112 -0.93 -6.33 14.93
CA ASN A 112 -1.44 -7.11 13.82
C ASN A 112 -0.65 -8.42 13.66
N ARG A 113 -1.22 -9.54 14.12
CA ARG A 113 -0.57 -10.87 14.01
C ARG A 113 -0.35 -11.29 12.56
N ARG A 114 -1.21 -10.86 11.63
CA ARG A 114 -1.03 -11.13 10.20
C ARG A 114 0.19 -10.40 9.63
N THR A 115 0.43 -9.15 10.07
CA THR A 115 1.69 -8.44 9.79
C THR A 115 2.89 -9.22 10.32
N ALA A 116 2.84 -9.73 11.56
CA ALA A 116 3.94 -10.51 12.13
C ALA A 116 4.24 -11.78 11.32
N ALA A 117 3.20 -12.48 10.84
CA ALA A 117 3.36 -13.66 9.98
C ALA A 117 3.99 -13.32 8.62
N HIS A 118 3.60 -12.21 8.00
CA HIS A 118 4.18 -11.76 6.73
C HIS A 118 5.64 -11.32 6.89
N LEU A 119 5.97 -10.64 7.99
CA LEU A 119 7.37 -10.28 8.28
C LEU A 119 8.23 -11.53 8.43
N SER A 120 7.82 -12.52 9.24
CA SER A 120 8.62 -13.71 9.48
C SER A 120 8.79 -14.61 8.25
N SER A 121 7.79 -14.66 7.36
CA SER A 121 7.79 -15.53 6.19
C SER A 121 8.37 -14.88 4.93
N LEU A 122 8.06 -13.60 4.67
CA LEU A 122 8.37 -12.93 3.40
C LEU A 122 9.44 -11.84 3.54
N LEU A 123 9.63 -11.31 4.75
CA LEU A 123 10.62 -10.26 5.03
C LEU A 123 11.55 -10.66 6.20
N PRO A 124 12.21 -11.83 6.15
CA PRO A 124 13.00 -12.36 7.27
C PRO A 124 14.21 -11.49 7.65
N GLY A 125 14.62 -10.56 6.79
CA GLY A 125 15.67 -9.58 7.06
C GLY A 125 15.21 -8.33 7.79
N VAL A 126 13.92 -8.25 8.13
CA VAL A 126 13.33 -7.18 8.94
C VAL A 126 13.09 -7.71 10.35
N LEU A 127 13.66 -7.03 11.34
CA LEU A 127 13.28 -7.21 12.74
C LEU A 127 12.64 -5.91 13.25
N VAL A 128 11.57 -6.05 14.02
CA VAL A 128 10.94 -4.93 14.73
C VAL A 128 11.18 -5.17 16.20
N ASN A 129 11.81 -4.22 16.89
CA ASN A 129 11.92 -4.31 18.34
C ASN A 129 10.52 -4.11 18.93
N THR A 130 10.02 -5.15 19.61
CA THR A 130 8.69 -5.19 20.24
C THR A 130 8.77 -5.10 21.76
N ASP A 131 9.93 -4.72 22.30
CA ASP A 131 10.12 -4.58 23.74
C ASP A 131 9.18 -3.48 24.25
N ALA A 132 8.61 -3.70 25.44
CA ALA A 132 7.61 -2.77 25.99
C ALA A 132 8.22 -1.40 26.32
N GLU A 133 9.52 -1.35 26.63
CA GLU A 133 10.25 -0.18 27.12
C GLU A 133 11.64 -0.07 26.46
N GLY A 134 12.24 1.12 26.55
CA GLY A 134 13.62 1.37 26.14
C GLY A 134 13.77 2.26 24.90
N PRO A 135 15.00 2.73 24.62
CA PRO A 135 15.29 3.71 23.57
C PRO A 135 15.10 3.16 22.15
N ASP A 136 14.92 1.86 22.04
CA ASP A 136 14.83 1.13 20.79
C ASP A 136 13.44 0.52 20.55
N ARG A 137 12.48 0.85 21.41
CA ARG A 137 11.10 0.43 21.25
C ARG A 137 10.58 0.81 19.87
N TRP A 138 10.01 -0.15 19.15
CA TRP A 138 9.56 -0.03 17.76
C TRP A 138 10.67 0.26 16.73
N ALA A 139 11.94 0.18 17.09
CA ALA A 139 13.01 0.35 16.12
C ALA A 139 12.92 -0.72 15.02
N LEU A 140 13.07 -0.28 13.77
CA LEU A 140 13.19 -1.20 12.63
C LEU A 140 14.65 -1.53 12.42
N HIS A 141 14.96 -2.81 12.31
CA HIS A 141 16.28 -3.32 11.99
C HIS A 141 16.21 -3.98 10.62
N ILE A 142 17.01 -3.51 9.68
CA ILE A 142 16.99 -3.97 8.30
C ILE A 142 18.43 -4.13 7.83
N GLY A 143 18.89 -5.38 7.70
CA GLY A 143 20.32 -5.65 7.55
C GLY A 143 21.11 -5.17 8.77
N SER A 144 22.13 -4.33 8.56
CA SER A 144 22.94 -3.71 9.63
C SER A 144 22.36 -2.40 10.17
N GLU A 145 21.38 -1.83 9.48
CA GLU A 145 20.87 -0.49 9.79
C GLU A 145 19.74 -0.56 10.81
N ARG A 146 19.70 0.46 11.67
CA ARG A 146 18.70 0.61 12.72
C ARG A 146 18.00 1.96 12.61
N TYR A 147 16.67 1.92 12.56
CA TYR A 147 15.82 3.09 12.44
C TYR A 147 14.98 3.23 13.70
N ARG A 148 15.43 4.11 14.60
CA ARG A 148 14.75 4.40 15.87
C ARG A 148 13.53 5.28 15.65
N LEU A 149 12.54 5.10 16.51
CA LEU A 149 11.38 5.98 16.57
C LEU A 149 11.76 7.27 17.31
N ASP A 150 11.61 8.41 16.66
CA ASP A 150 11.60 9.73 17.28
C ASP A 150 10.20 10.34 17.14
N PRO A 151 9.31 10.16 18.14
CA PRO A 151 7.89 10.45 18.01
C PRO A 151 7.61 11.90 17.61
N GLY A 152 6.88 12.07 16.52
CA GLY A 152 6.52 13.40 16.00
C GLY A 152 7.60 14.08 15.17
N VAL A 153 8.83 13.56 15.11
CA VAL A 153 9.99 14.19 14.43
C VAL A 153 10.48 13.34 13.26
N ALA A 154 10.86 12.09 13.52
CA ALA A 154 11.37 11.16 12.53
C ALA A 154 10.86 9.75 12.81
N GLU A 155 9.91 9.32 12.00
CA GLU A 155 9.20 8.05 12.21
C GLU A 155 9.22 7.25 10.93
N TYR A 156 9.38 5.93 11.03
CA TYR A 156 9.64 5.07 9.89
C TYR A 156 8.50 4.08 9.65
N VAL A 157 8.33 3.71 8.38
CA VAL A 157 7.37 2.69 7.96
C VAL A 157 7.90 1.90 6.79
N LEU A 158 7.68 0.59 6.84
CA LEU A 158 7.87 -0.30 5.71
C LEU A 158 6.61 -0.30 4.85
N LEU A 159 6.77 0.08 3.59
CA LEU A 159 5.76 -0.12 2.55
C LEU A 159 6.23 -1.25 1.63
N ALA A 160 5.53 -2.37 1.64
CA ALA A 160 5.86 -3.50 0.79
C ALA A 160 4.70 -3.95 -0.09
N ARG A 161 5.05 -4.53 -1.23
CA ARG A 161 4.18 -5.38 -2.07
C ARG A 161 4.87 -6.73 -2.15
N LEU A 162 4.24 -7.77 -1.62
CA LEU A 162 4.81 -9.10 -1.45
C LEU A 162 3.97 -10.12 -2.22
N THR A 163 4.60 -11.02 -2.95
CA THR A 163 3.96 -12.11 -3.68
C THR A 163 4.65 -13.41 -3.35
N ALA A 164 3.90 -14.43 -2.91
CA ALA A 164 4.47 -15.74 -2.57
C ALA A 164 4.50 -16.71 -3.76
N GLY A 165 5.30 -16.36 -4.77
CA GLY A 165 5.41 -17.17 -5.99
C GLY A 165 4.36 -16.82 -7.04
N GLU A 166 3.76 -17.83 -7.67
CA GLU A 166 2.95 -17.75 -8.92
C GLU A 166 1.59 -17.03 -8.80
N GLY A 167 1.29 -16.37 -7.68
CA GLY A 167 0.02 -15.68 -7.46
C GLY A 167 -0.01 -14.22 -7.91
N ASP A 168 -1.06 -13.82 -8.64
CA ASP A 168 -1.37 -12.42 -9.01
C ASP A 168 -2.00 -11.60 -7.87
N ARG A 169 -2.02 -12.16 -6.64
CA ARG A 169 -2.68 -11.59 -5.46
C ARG A 169 -1.64 -11.16 -4.43
N PRO A 170 -1.17 -9.91 -4.49
CA PRO A 170 -0.14 -9.43 -3.59
C PRO A 170 -0.69 -9.15 -2.19
N VAL A 171 0.21 -9.22 -1.22
CA VAL A 171 0.04 -8.60 0.09
C VAL A 171 0.73 -7.24 0.06
N PHE A 172 -0.04 -6.19 0.28
CA PHE A 172 0.50 -4.87 0.59
C PHE A 172 0.65 -4.74 2.10
N LEU A 173 1.83 -4.36 2.54
CA LEU A 173 2.16 -4.20 3.96
C LEU A 173 2.51 -2.75 4.24
N ALA A 174 1.83 -2.14 5.22
CA ALA A 174 2.23 -0.90 5.87
C ALA A 174 2.55 -1.22 7.34
N CYS A 175 3.82 -1.54 7.59
CA CYS A 175 4.33 -1.86 8.93
C CYS A 175 5.06 -0.65 9.49
N GLY A 176 4.28 0.27 10.07
CA GLY A 176 4.77 1.52 10.64
C GLY A 176 5.06 1.45 12.12
N GLN A 177 5.93 2.34 12.59
CA GLN A 177 6.20 2.51 14.02
C GLN A 177 5.01 3.10 14.78
N ARG A 178 4.12 3.82 14.08
CA ARG A 178 2.89 4.43 14.64
C ARG A 178 1.75 4.43 13.62
N SER A 179 0.52 4.61 14.10
CA SER A 179 -0.69 4.73 13.26
C SER A 179 -0.57 5.82 12.17
N VAL A 180 0.04 6.98 12.48
CA VAL A 180 0.28 8.05 11.47
C VAL A 180 1.19 7.60 10.32
N THR A 181 2.17 6.74 10.62
CA THR A 181 3.09 6.23 9.61
C THR A 181 2.43 5.17 8.69
N ASN A 182 1.46 4.41 9.19
CA ASN A 182 0.65 3.52 8.35
C ASN A 182 -0.17 4.34 7.33
N GLN A 183 -0.83 5.40 7.80
CA GLN A 183 -1.55 6.33 6.93
C GLN A 183 -0.63 6.92 5.85
N ALA A 184 0.56 7.37 6.25
CA ALA A 184 1.55 7.94 5.34
C ALA A 184 1.97 6.94 4.25
N ALA A 185 2.23 5.68 4.62
CA ALA A 185 2.56 4.62 3.67
C ALA A 185 1.42 4.30 2.71
N THR A 186 0.18 4.22 3.22
CA THR A 186 -1.02 4.01 2.41
C THR A 186 -1.22 5.15 1.41
N ARG A 187 -1.11 6.40 1.86
CA ARG A 187 -1.19 7.58 1.02
C ARG A 187 -0.12 7.58 -0.05
N TYR A 188 1.11 7.25 0.34
CA TYR A 188 2.23 7.12 -0.58
C TYR A 188 1.96 6.06 -1.65
N LEU A 189 1.46 4.88 -1.26
CA LEU A 189 1.07 3.81 -2.17
C LEU A 189 -0.01 4.27 -3.16
N ALA A 190 -1.09 4.86 -2.66
CA ALA A 190 -2.21 5.33 -3.47
C ALA A 190 -1.77 6.38 -4.50
N ARG A 191 -0.91 7.33 -4.12
CA ARG A 191 -0.41 8.39 -5.01
C ARG A 191 0.66 7.90 -5.99
N HIS A 192 1.53 6.97 -5.59
CA HIS A 192 2.71 6.60 -6.36
C HIS A 192 2.63 5.23 -7.04
N HIS A 193 1.50 4.52 -6.98
CA HIS A 193 1.33 3.19 -7.58
C HIS A 193 1.82 3.10 -9.04
N ALA A 194 1.55 4.09 -9.88
CA ALA A 194 1.99 4.10 -11.28
C ALA A 194 3.53 4.26 -11.43
N ARG A 195 4.20 4.96 -10.51
CA ARG A 195 5.66 5.05 -10.46
C ARG A 195 6.26 3.74 -9.93
N LEU A 196 5.65 3.18 -8.89
CA LEU A 196 6.06 1.91 -8.29
C LEU A 196 5.93 0.76 -9.31
N ALA A 197 4.81 0.66 -10.03
CA ALA A 197 4.60 -0.33 -11.09
C ALA A 197 5.63 -0.22 -12.21
N ARG A 198 6.08 0.99 -12.56
CA ARG A 198 7.14 1.19 -13.56
C ARG A 198 8.51 0.77 -13.05
N LYS A 199 8.82 1.05 -11.78
CA LYS A 199 10.13 0.75 -11.19
C LYS A 199 10.29 -0.74 -10.86
N HIS A 200 9.24 -1.36 -10.32
CA HIS A 200 9.29 -2.72 -9.78
C HIS A 200 8.52 -3.74 -10.62
N GLY A 201 7.86 -3.30 -11.70
CA GLY A 201 6.90 -4.12 -12.45
C GLY A 201 5.54 -4.18 -11.76
N SER A 202 4.49 -4.46 -12.53
CA SER A 202 3.12 -4.60 -11.99
C SER A 202 2.98 -5.81 -11.07
N SER A 203 3.78 -6.86 -11.31
CA SER A 203 3.75 -8.11 -10.54
C SER A 203 4.97 -8.29 -9.62
N GLY A 204 5.91 -7.34 -9.60
CA GLY A 204 7.15 -7.49 -8.81
C GLY A 204 6.98 -7.21 -7.33
N THR A 205 7.79 -7.92 -6.53
CA THR A 205 7.90 -7.68 -5.09
C THR A 205 8.80 -6.48 -4.81
N PHE A 206 8.43 -5.66 -3.84
CA PHE A 206 9.28 -4.59 -3.33
C PHE A 206 9.03 -4.36 -1.83
N CYS A 207 10.03 -3.84 -1.14
CA CYS A 207 9.94 -3.34 0.22
C CYS A 207 10.69 -2.00 0.31
N LEU A 208 9.98 -0.93 0.62
CA LEU A 208 10.52 0.42 0.73
C LEU A 208 10.52 0.86 2.19
N LEU A 209 11.59 1.52 2.60
CA LEU A 209 11.64 2.23 3.86
C LEU A 209 11.28 3.70 3.61
N LEU A 210 10.20 4.15 4.23
CA LEU A 210 9.76 5.54 4.20
C LEU A 210 10.00 6.18 5.56
N LYS A 211 10.31 7.48 5.55
CA LYS A 211 10.40 8.33 6.72
C LYS A 211 9.29 9.37 6.67
N VAL A 212 8.49 9.43 7.72
CA VAL A 212 7.52 10.51 7.95
C VAL A 212 8.23 11.60 8.74
N VAL A 213 8.30 12.79 8.14
CA VAL A 213 9.05 13.91 8.70
C VAL A 213 8.11 14.84 9.43
N ASN A 214 8.45 15.14 10.69
CA ASN A 214 7.72 16.07 11.54
C ASN A 214 6.20 15.81 11.52
N SER A 215 5.80 14.57 11.84
CA SER A 215 4.39 14.17 11.84
C SER A 215 3.56 14.93 12.88
N GLN A 216 4.20 15.54 13.88
CA GLN A 216 3.53 16.43 14.81
C GLN A 216 2.98 17.69 14.11
N ALA A 217 3.73 18.26 13.16
CA ALA A 217 3.31 19.45 12.41
C ALA A 217 2.48 19.10 11.16
N TYR A 218 2.86 18.03 10.46
CA TYR A 218 2.33 17.74 9.11
C TYR A 218 1.52 16.44 9.01
N GLY A 219 1.34 15.71 10.12
CA GLY A 219 0.65 14.42 10.10
C GLY A 219 1.32 13.43 9.13
N ALA A 220 0.52 12.88 8.22
CA ALA A 220 0.95 11.86 7.26
C ALA A 220 1.39 12.42 5.89
N ASP A 221 1.54 13.74 5.75
CA ASP A 221 1.71 14.37 4.43
C ASP A 221 3.16 14.47 3.93
N VAL A 222 4.13 14.61 4.84
CA VAL A 222 5.55 14.77 4.47
C VAL A 222 6.27 13.43 4.63
N VAL A 223 6.54 12.79 3.48
CA VAL A 223 7.14 11.45 3.42
C VAL A 223 8.35 11.45 2.50
N GLU A 224 9.47 10.96 3.01
CA GLU A 224 10.71 10.75 2.28
C GLU A 224 10.92 9.25 2.02
N LEU A 225 11.29 8.89 0.79
CA LEU A 225 11.78 7.54 0.49
C LEU A 225 13.24 7.46 0.94
N VAL A 226 13.50 6.73 2.02
CA VAL A 226 14.86 6.55 2.58
C VAL A 226 15.65 5.60 1.71
N ALA A 227 15.09 4.41 1.46
CA ALA A 227 15.76 3.37 0.69
C ALA A 227 14.79 2.35 0.12
N ASP A 228 15.22 1.72 -0.96
CA ASP A 228 14.67 0.47 -1.45
C ASP A 228 15.37 -0.68 -0.72
N VAL A 229 14.70 -1.22 0.30
CA VAL A 229 15.27 -2.22 1.20
C VAL A 229 14.92 -3.64 0.78
N THR A 230 14.32 -3.84 -0.41
CA THR A 230 13.80 -5.13 -0.88
C THR A 230 14.79 -6.27 -0.65
N LYS A 231 16.04 -6.13 -1.14
CA LYS A 231 17.07 -7.18 -1.00
C LYS A 231 17.41 -7.47 0.45
N ALA A 232 17.64 -6.44 1.26
CA ALA A 232 18.01 -6.60 2.67
C ALA A 232 16.85 -7.22 3.46
N ALA A 233 15.62 -6.78 3.19
CA ALA A 233 14.42 -7.23 3.87
C ALA A 233 14.04 -8.68 3.53
N THR A 234 14.29 -9.15 2.29
CA THR A 234 13.99 -10.54 1.91
C THR A 234 15.12 -11.52 2.22
N THR A 235 16.30 -11.03 2.61
CA THR A 235 17.45 -11.89 2.92
C THR A 235 17.44 -12.24 4.41
N ARG A 236 17.44 -13.53 4.74
CA ARG A 236 17.58 -13.97 6.14
C ARG A 236 18.94 -13.51 6.69
N PRO A 237 19.00 -12.87 7.86
CA PRO A 237 20.26 -12.49 8.49
C PRO A 237 21.12 -13.74 8.76
N PRO A 238 22.43 -13.72 8.49
CA PRO A 238 23.32 -14.78 8.93
C PRO A 238 23.38 -14.75 10.47
N GLY A 239 22.96 -15.83 11.14
CA GLY A 239 23.19 -16.00 12.58
C GLY A 239 21.99 -15.95 13.53
N LEU A 240 20.80 -16.41 13.12
CA LEU A 240 19.74 -16.82 14.09
C LEU A 240 19.40 -18.30 13.89
N THR A 241 20.40 -19.15 14.11
CA THR A 241 20.18 -20.55 14.47
C THR A 241 19.83 -20.63 15.95
N THR A 242 18.58 -20.99 16.22
CA THR A 242 18.04 -21.53 17.49
C THR A 242 17.78 -20.55 18.62
N SER A 243 16.52 -20.55 19.04
CA SER A 243 16.00 -20.05 20.31
C SER A 243 16.80 -20.64 21.49
N LYS A 244 17.77 -19.89 22.01
CA LYS A 244 18.32 -19.96 23.37
C LYS A 244 19.52 -19.02 23.41
N GLU A 245 19.27 -17.76 23.74
CA GLU A 245 20.16 -16.83 24.44
C GLU A 245 19.57 -15.42 24.27
N LEU A 246 18.53 -15.18 25.07
CA LEU A 246 18.09 -13.89 25.60
C LEU A 246 17.68 -14.17 27.05
#